data_AF-J4UMW3-F1
#
_entry.id   AF-J4UMW3-F1
#
_cell.length_a   1.000
_cell.length_b   1.000
_cell.length_c   1.000
_cell.angle_alpha   90.00
_cell.angle_beta   90.00
_cell.angle_gamma   90.00
#
_symmetry.space_group_name_H-M   'P 1'
#
loop_
_entity.id
_entity.type
_entity.pdbx_description
1 polymer ?
#
loop_
_entity_poly.entity_id
_entity_poly.type
_entity_poly.pdbx_seq_one_letter_code
_entity_poly.pdbx_strand_id
1 'polypeptide(L)'
;MKTAVGIVFTAALGSALPHADKSTTTLSSRDTESKLPWIPYKGTYGPCMEAVHGDGGREAIEKGCGTEGFCDLLNPVYGPDNLERLSKKYGYANNTECYAAHDKIPWVEYKEDYGACMQAVHSHADREDFEEACGTEGFCDMFNPEYGTESLKRVLETWGQYGFMTHTECYAGHTKKPWVEWKDYGSCHDVAYSVVSREKYEAGCGTETFCDLFNPKHGTDSLKRMTERYGYATVADCIADHEPQP
;
A
#
# COMPACT_ATOMS: atom_id res chain seq x y z
N MET A 1 66.11 -20.81 42.18
CA MET A 1 65.61 -22.14 42.55
C MET A 1 64.57 -22.02 43.65
N LYS A 2 63.31 -22.34 43.36
CA LYS A 2 62.40 -23.13 44.22
C LYS A 2 61.09 -23.37 43.47
N THR A 3 60.58 -24.56 43.68
CA THR A 3 59.74 -25.37 42.81
C THR A 3 58.25 -25.22 43.16
N ALA A 4 57.41 -25.61 42.20
CA ALA A 4 55.95 -25.59 42.18
C ALA A 4 55.28 -26.39 43.32
N VAL A 5 54.01 -26.07 43.61
CA VAL A 5 52.90 -27.04 43.79
C VAL A 5 51.59 -26.35 43.39
N GLY A 6 50.85 -26.96 42.46
CA GLY A 6 49.54 -26.49 42.03
C GLY A 6 48.41 -26.91 42.96
N ILE A 7 47.26 -26.26 42.77
CA ILE A 7 45.98 -26.74 43.28
C ILE A 7 45.00 -26.71 42.10
N VAL A 8 44.53 -27.90 41.73
CA VAL A 8 43.35 -28.12 40.89
C VAL A 8 42.16 -28.28 41.84
N PHE A 9 41.09 -27.51 41.63
CA PHE A 9 39.76 -27.85 42.10
C PHE A 9 38.78 -27.76 40.92
N THR A 10 38.10 -28.86 40.68
CA THR A 10 37.05 -29.05 39.67
C THR A 10 35.67 -29.05 40.37
N ALA A 11 34.63 -28.73 39.58
CA ALA A 11 33.18 -28.82 39.84
C ALA A 11 32.53 -27.59 40.53
N ALA A 12 31.35 -27.08 40.16
CA ALA A 12 30.37 -27.41 39.12
C ALA A 12 29.28 -26.30 39.03
N LEU A 13 28.66 -26.17 37.84
CA LEU A 13 27.29 -25.73 37.51
C LEU A 13 26.67 -24.47 38.14
N GLY A 14 26.30 -23.50 37.28
CA GLY A 14 25.30 -22.48 37.62
C GLY A 14 25.03 -21.46 36.50
N SER A 15 24.04 -21.75 35.65
CA SER A 15 23.25 -20.83 34.82
C SER A 15 23.97 -19.85 33.87
N ALA A 16 24.10 -20.27 32.61
CA ALA A 16 24.10 -19.35 31.47
C ALA A 16 22.71 -18.73 31.33
N LEU A 17 22.59 -17.43 31.61
CA LEU A 17 21.43 -16.62 31.22
C LEU A 17 21.62 -16.19 29.75
N PRO A 18 20.60 -16.33 28.89
CA PRO A 18 20.70 -15.91 27.50
C PRO A 18 20.89 -14.39 27.46
N HIS A 19 21.88 -13.97 26.67
CA HIS A 19 22.03 -12.59 26.26
C HIS A 19 20.70 -12.13 25.65
N ALA A 20 20.06 -11.17 26.31
CA ALA A 20 19.04 -10.36 25.68
C ALA A 20 19.74 -9.56 24.57
N ASP A 21 19.63 -10.05 23.33
CA ASP A 21 19.98 -9.31 22.14
C ASP A 21 19.08 -8.07 22.08
N LYS A 22 19.57 -7.00 22.70
CA LYS A 22 19.08 -5.65 22.52
C LYS A 22 19.52 -5.23 21.12
N SER A 23 18.81 -5.69 20.09
CA SER A 23 18.94 -5.21 18.72
C SER A 23 18.63 -3.72 18.72
N THR A 24 19.71 -2.97 18.88
CA THR A 24 19.75 -1.52 18.82
C THR A 24 20.14 -1.20 17.39
N THR A 25 19.20 -1.36 16.45
CA THR A 25 19.43 -0.87 15.08
C THR A 25 19.31 0.64 15.15
N THR A 26 20.47 1.26 15.35
CA THR A 26 20.64 2.70 15.42
C THR A 26 20.39 3.24 14.03
N LEU A 27 19.34 4.03 13.92
CA LEU A 27 18.73 4.60 12.72
C LEU A 27 19.61 5.74 12.11
N SER A 28 20.93 5.54 12.03
CA SER A 28 21.91 6.60 11.69
C SER A 28 22.81 6.24 10.51
N SER A 29 22.31 5.43 9.58
CA SER A 29 22.93 5.18 8.26
C SER A 29 21.86 4.72 7.25
N ARG A 30 20.95 5.62 6.85
CA ARG A 30 19.90 5.34 5.85
C ARG A 30 20.18 6.00 4.50
N ASP A 31 21.35 5.72 3.94
CA ASP A 31 21.51 5.77 2.49
C ASP A 31 21.25 4.34 1.99
N THR A 32 20.09 4.11 1.36
CA THR A 32 19.54 2.81 0.87
C THR A 32 19.00 1.83 1.91
N GLU A 33 18.08 2.25 2.79
CA GLU A 33 17.28 1.27 3.54
C GLU A 33 16.22 0.68 2.60
N SER A 34 16.23 -0.64 2.38
CA SER A 34 15.15 -1.30 1.64
C SER A 34 13.84 -1.09 2.41
N LYS A 35 12.79 -0.67 1.71
CA LYS A 35 11.44 -0.58 2.26
C LYS A 35 11.02 -1.94 2.87
N LEU A 36 10.17 -1.88 3.90
CA LEU A 36 9.61 -3.06 4.56
C LEU A 36 8.52 -3.68 3.68
N PRO A 37 8.38 -5.01 3.59
CA PRO A 37 7.37 -5.61 2.72
C PRO A 37 5.96 -5.26 3.18
N TRP A 38 5.05 -5.03 2.24
CA TRP A 38 3.62 -4.91 2.54
C TRP A 38 3.03 -6.27 2.90
N ILE A 39 2.39 -6.38 4.07
CA ILE A 39 1.75 -7.61 4.55
C ILE A 39 0.23 -7.41 4.46
N PRO A 40 -0.48 -8.12 3.56
CA PRO A 40 -1.94 -8.04 3.50
C PRO A 40 -2.57 -8.68 4.74
N TYR A 41 -3.70 -8.14 5.18
CA TYR A 41 -4.44 -8.73 6.28
C TYR A 41 -5.10 -10.03 5.81
N LYS A 42 -5.21 -11.01 6.70
CA LYS A 42 -5.77 -12.33 6.39
C LYS A 42 -7.16 -12.55 7.02
N GLY A 43 -7.81 -11.48 7.49
CA GLY A 43 -9.17 -11.55 8.03
C GLY A 43 -9.29 -12.20 9.42
N THR A 44 -8.18 -12.45 10.12
CA THR A 44 -8.21 -13.15 11.41
C THR A 44 -8.13 -12.17 12.59
N TYR A 45 -9.30 -11.76 13.09
CA TYR A 45 -9.43 -10.80 14.18
C TYR A 45 -8.74 -11.25 15.49
N GLY A 46 -8.86 -12.53 15.85
CA GLY A 46 -8.25 -13.10 17.07
C GLY A 46 -6.73 -12.91 17.11
N PRO A 47 -5.97 -13.43 16.12
CA PRO A 47 -4.52 -13.21 16.00
C PRO A 47 -4.10 -11.74 16.00
N CYS A 48 -4.88 -10.86 15.38
CA CYS A 48 -4.60 -9.43 15.41
C CYS A 48 -4.70 -8.87 16.84
N MET A 49 -5.80 -9.12 17.53
CA MET A 49 -6.01 -8.63 18.89
C MET A 49 -5.01 -9.23 19.90
N GLU A 50 -4.66 -10.50 19.74
CA GLU A 50 -3.61 -11.15 20.54
C GLU A 50 -2.26 -10.46 20.36
N ALA A 51 -1.88 -10.12 19.12
CA ALA A 51 -0.62 -9.45 18.85
C ALA A 51 -0.58 -8.02 19.41
N VAL A 52 -1.68 -7.27 19.28
CA VAL A 52 -1.80 -5.90 19.79
C VAL A 52 -1.79 -5.86 21.33
N HIS A 53 -2.51 -6.76 21.99
CA HIS A 53 -2.60 -6.81 23.45
C HIS A 53 -1.40 -7.50 24.11
N GLY A 54 -0.72 -8.40 23.40
CA GLY A 54 0.45 -9.14 23.90
C GLY A 54 1.76 -8.33 23.95
N ASP A 55 1.69 -7.02 23.74
CA ASP A 55 2.86 -6.13 23.60
C ASP A 55 3.81 -6.55 22.47
N GLY A 56 3.27 -7.20 21.42
CA GLY A 56 4.05 -7.71 20.29
C GLY A 56 4.93 -6.65 19.63
N GLY A 57 6.04 -7.09 19.06
CA GLY A 57 6.83 -6.25 18.15
C GLY A 57 6.09 -6.01 16.83
N ARG A 58 6.58 -5.06 16.03
CA ARG A 58 6.05 -4.72 14.70
C ARG A 58 5.69 -5.97 13.87
N GLU A 59 6.64 -6.88 13.68
CA GLU A 59 6.46 -8.08 12.85
C GLU A 59 5.33 -9.00 13.34
N ALA A 60 5.11 -9.08 14.65
CA ALA A 60 4.03 -9.90 15.20
C ALA A 60 2.66 -9.28 14.91
N ILE A 61 2.56 -7.96 15.04
CA ILE A 61 1.33 -7.23 14.75
C ILE A 61 1.04 -7.25 13.24
N GLU A 62 2.02 -6.95 12.39
CA GLU A 62 1.83 -6.99 10.93
C GLU A 62 1.43 -8.40 10.45
N LYS A 63 1.98 -9.45 11.04
CA LYS A 63 1.57 -10.83 10.70
C LYS A 63 0.12 -11.14 11.09
N GLY A 64 -0.39 -10.55 12.17
CA GLY A 64 -1.74 -10.76 12.67
C GLY A 64 -2.78 -9.84 12.04
N CYS A 65 -2.42 -8.56 11.86
CA CYS A 65 -3.30 -7.45 11.47
C CYS A 65 -3.02 -6.89 10.07
N GLY A 66 -1.98 -7.35 9.38
CA GLY A 66 -1.47 -6.70 8.17
C GLY A 66 -0.71 -5.40 8.46
N THR A 67 -0.07 -4.86 7.43
CA THR A 67 0.62 -3.56 7.47
C THR A 67 -0.37 -2.42 7.74
N GLU A 68 -1.56 -2.48 7.15
CA GLU A 68 -2.61 -1.48 7.37
C GLU A 68 -3.01 -1.40 8.84
N GLY A 69 -3.43 -2.53 9.42
CA GLY A 69 -3.81 -2.58 10.83
C GLY A 69 -2.68 -2.20 11.78
N PHE A 70 -1.41 -2.47 11.43
CA PHE A 70 -0.27 -2.01 12.23
C PHE A 70 -0.08 -0.48 12.15
N CYS A 71 -0.04 0.08 10.94
CA CYS A 71 0.20 1.51 10.76
C CYS A 71 -0.96 2.35 11.29
N ASP A 72 -2.20 1.88 11.21
CA ASP A 72 -3.36 2.58 11.77
C ASP A 72 -3.29 2.75 13.29
N LEU A 73 -2.57 1.89 14.02
CA LEU A 73 -2.35 2.11 15.46
C LEU A 73 -1.68 3.47 15.74
N LEU A 74 -0.90 3.99 14.80
CA LEU A 74 -0.20 5.27 14.85
C LEU A 74 -1.04 6.43 14.29
N ASN A 75 -2.34 6.23 14.07
CA ASN A 75 -3.23 7.29 13.62
C ASN A 75 -3.49 8.28 14.78
N PRO A 76 -3.26 9.59 14.57
CA PRO A 76 -3.53 10.62 15.57
C PRO A 76 -4.97 10.65 16.10
N VAL A 77 -5.94 10.12 15.34
CA VAL A 77 -7.35 10.02 15.75
C VAL A 77 -7.52 9.20 17.04
N TYR A 78 -6.62 8.25 17.32
CA TYR A 78 -6.64 7.46 18.57
C TYR A 78 -6.06 8.21 19.78
N GLY A 79 -5.66 9.48 19.62
CA GLY A 79 -5.25 10.39 20.69
C GLY A 79 -3.74 10.54 20.84
N PRO A 80 -3.29 11.72 21.34
CA PRO A 80 -1.87 12.09 21.39
C PRO A 80 -1.04 11.19 22.32
N ASP A 81 -1.60 10.75 23.45
CA ASP A 81 -0.89 9.89 24.40
C ASP A 81 -0.62 8.49 23.81
N ASN A 82 -1.59 7.96 23.06
CA ASN A 82 -1.42 6.68 22.37
C ASN A 82 -0.38 6.79 21.27
N LEU A 83 -0.46 7.86 20.47
CA LEU A 83 0.52 8.15 19.43
C LEU A 83 1.93 8.27 20.02
N GLU A 84 2.13 9.09 21.05
CA GLU A 84 3.44 9.26 21.69
C GLU A 84 4.02 7.93 22.17
N ARG A 85 3.21 7.11 22.83
CA ARG A 85 3.62 5.79 23.32
C ARG A 85 4.04 4.86 22.17
N LEU A 86 3.24 4.78 21.12
CA LEU A 86 3.50 3.89 19.98
C LEU A 86 4.64 4.38 19.10
N SER A 87 4.76 5.70 18.91
CA SER A 87 5.88 6.33 18.23
C SER A 87 7.19 6.03 18.95
N LYS A 88 7.23 6.14 20.28
CA LYS A 88 8.42 5.73 21.07
C LYS A 88 8.72 4.24 20.95
N LYS A 89 7.69 3.40 20.84
CA LYS A 89 7.85 1.94 20.76
C LYS A 89 8.35 1.47 19.39
N TYR A 90 7.80 2.01 18.31
CA TYR A 90 8.02 1.51 16.95
C TYR A 90 8.86 2.42 16.07
N GLY A 91 9.11 3.66 16.49
CA GLY A 91 10.01 4.58 15.80
C GLY A 91 9.38 5.38 14.66
N TYR A 92 8.06 5.38 14.52
CA TYR A 92 7.32 6.17 13.52
C TYR A 92 6.58 7.34 14.18
N ALA A 93 6.67 8.55 13.65
CA ALA A 93 5.98 9.72 14.22
C ALA A 93 4.45 9.68 14.03
N ASN A 94 3.96 8.98 13.01
CA ASN A 94 2.54 8.79 12.70
C ASN A 94 2.34 7.65 11.69
N ASN A 95 1.08 7.35 11.38
CA ASN A 95 0.70 6.33 10.39
C ASN A 95 1.21 6.65 8.97
N THR A 96 1.23 7.92 8.54
CA THR A 96 1.78 8.31 7.23
C THR A 96 3.26 7.94 7.09
N GLU A 97 4.07 8.22 8.13
CA GLU A 97 5.49 7.80 8.15
C GLU A 97 5.63 6.28 8.17
N CYS A 98 4.75 5.58 8.89
CA CYS A 98 4.70 4.13 8.90
C CYS A 98 4.43 3.56 7.50
N TYR A 99 3.43 4.06 6.78
CA TYR A 99 3.14 3.63 5.42
C TYR A 99 4.29 3.92 4.45
N ALA A 100 4.92 5.09 4.57
CA ALA A 100 6.05 5.47 3.72
C ALA A 100 7.27 4.54 3.87
N ALA A 101 7.45 3.94 5.05
CA ALA A 101 8.51 2.96 5.34
C ALA A 101 8.28 1.58 4.71
N HIS A 102 7.07 1.32 4.20
CA HIS A 102 6.73 0.06 3.54
C HIS A 102 6.83 0.15 2.01
N ASP A 103 6.91 -1.02 1.40
CA ASP A 103 6.78 -1.25 -0.02
C ASP A 103 5.37 -0.85 -0.49
N LYS A 104 5.24 -0.76 -1.80
CA LYS A 104 3.99 -0.41 -2.46
C LYS A 104 2.87 -1.39 -2.09
N ILE A 105 1.67 -0.85 -1.96
CA ILE A 105 0.44 -1.60 -1.68
C ILE A 105 0.11 -2.49 -2.89
N PRO A 106 -0.18 -3.79 -2.72
CA PRO A 106 -0.56 -4.65 -3.84
C PRO A 106 -1.75 -4.11 -4.64
N TRP A 107 -1.66 -4.19 -5.97
CA TRP A 107 -2.77 -3.89 -6.87
C TRP A 107 -3.89 -4.92 -6.68
N VAL A 108 -5.13 -4.45 -6.57
CA VAL A 108 -6.33 -5.26 -6.47
C VAL A 108 -7.17 -5.05 -7.72
N GLU A 109 -7.40 -6.13 -8.47
CA GLU A 109 -8.29 -6.11 -9.63
C GLU A 109 -9.75 -6.04 -9.19
N TYR A 110 -10.54 -5.21 -9.87
CA TYR A 110 -11.98 -5.16 -9.64
C TYR A 110 -12.68 -6.43 -10.15
N LYS A 111 -13.52 -7.03 -9.30
CA LYS A 111 -14.26 -8.28 -9.58
C LYS A 111 -15.62 -8.09 -10.26
N GLU A 112 -15.88 -6.90 -10.81
CA GLU A 112 -17.15 -6.53 -11.46
C GLU A 112 -18.42 -6.61 -10.59
N ASP A 113 -18.27 -6.61 -9.26
CA ASP A 113 -19.42 -6.56 -8.34
C ASP A 113 -19.79 -5.11 -7.98
N TYR A 114 -20.61 -4.50 -8.83
CA TYR A 114 -21.08 -3.13 -8.63
C TYR A 114 -21.86 -2.97 -7.32
N GLY A 115 -22.58 -4.01 -6.89
CA GLY A 115 -23.37 -3.98 -5.66
C GLY A 115 -22.46 -3.89 -4.44
N ALA A 116 -21.44 -4.75 -4.38
CA ALA A 116 -20.42 -4.72 -3.33
C ALA A 116 -19.65 -3.39 -3.32
N CYS A 117 -19.24 -2.91 -4.49
CA CYS A 117 -18.52 -1.65 -4.59
C CYS A 117 -19.36 -0.46 -4.08
N MET A 118 -20.63 -0.34 -4.50
CA MET A 118 -21.51 0.73 -4.01
C MET A 118 -21.76 0.63 -2.51
N GLN A 119 -21.84 -0.60 -1.98
CA GLN A 119 -21.94 -0.80 -0.54
C GLN A 119 -20.70 -0.26 0.19
N ALA A 120 -19.48 -0.56 -0.30
CA ALA A 120 -18.23 -0.06 0.27
C ALA A 120 -18.12 1.47 0.24
N VAL A 121 -18.55 2.10 -0.88
CA VAL A 121 -18.65 3.56 -1.01
C VAL A 121 -19.60 4.16 0.03
N HIS A 122 -20.78 3.57 0.20
CA HIS A 122 -21.78 4.09 1.13
C HIS A 122 -21.45 3.83 2.60
N SER A 123 -20.73 2.74 2.91
CA SER A 123 -20.35 2.41 4.28
C SER A 123 -19.09 3.13 4.77
N HIS A 124 -18.35 3.80 3.88
CA HIS A 124 -16.98 4.26 4.18
C HIS A 124 -16.12 3.11 4.67
N ALA A 125 -16.10 2.04 3.87
CA ALA A 125 -15.18 0.94 4.11
C ALA A 125 -13.74 1.47 4.30
N ASP A 126 -12.95 0.75 5.10
CA ASP A 126 -11.51 0.98 5.10
C ASP A 126 -10.93 0.67 3.70
N ARG A 127 -9.66 1.05 3.49
CA ARG A 127 -9.04 0.93 2.17
C ARG A 127 -9.06 -0.52 1.68
N GLU A 128 -8.69 -1.47 2.53
CA GLU A 128 -8.60 -2.89 2.15
C GLU A 128 -9.97 -3.45 1.71
N ASP A 129 -11.02 -3.23 2.50
CA ASP A 129 -12.38 -3.64 2.16
C ASP A 129 -12.90 -2.92 0.91
N PHE A 130 -12.56 -1.64 0.75
CA PHE A 130 -12.95 -0.86 -0.42
C PHE A 130 -12.27 -1.38 -1.70
N GLU A 131 -10.96 -1.60 -1.67
CA GLU A 131 -10.22 -2.12 -2.82
C GLU A 131 -10.63 -3.55 -3.16
N GLU A 132 -10.95 -4.39 -2.17
CA GLU A 132 -11.52 -5.72 -2.46
C GLU A 132 -12.85 -5.62 -3.23
N ALA A 133 -13.68 -4.64 -2.88
CA ALA A 133 -14.99 -4.46 -3.50
C ALA A 133 -14.94 -3.72 -4.85
N CYS A 134 -14.10 -2.70 -4.98
CA CYS A 134 -14.07 -1.75 -6.09
C CYS A 134 -12.80 -1.82 -6.95
N GLY A 135 -11.80 -2.59 -6.55
CA GLY A 135 -10.45 -2.56 -7.14
C GLY A 135 -9.66 -1.31 -6.76
N THR A 136 -8.34 -1.38 -7.00
CA THR A 136 -7.43 -0.23 -6.80
C THR A 136 -7.79 0.95 -7.69
N GLU A 137 -8.25 0.71 -8.93
CA GLU A 137 -8.72 1.78 -9.83
C GLU A 137 -9.92 2.53 -9.22
N GLY A 138 -10.93 1.80 -8.77
CA GLY A 138 -12.10 2.40 -8.11
C GLY A 138 -11.71 3.19 -6.86
N PHE A 139 -10.74 2.70 -6.07
CA PHE A 139 -10.24 3.41 -4.89
C PHE A 139 -9.49 4.69 -5.26
N CYS A 140 -8.52 4.62 -6.16
CA CYS A 140 -7.71 5.77 -6.54
C CYS A 140 -8.49 6.84 -7.30
N ASP A 141 -9.51 6.46 -8.07
CA ASP A 141 -10.40 7.40 -8.75
C ASP A 141 -11.20 8.27 -7.78
N MET A 142 -11.41 7.84 -6.53
CA MET A 142 -12.04 8.67 -5.50
C MET A 142 -11.24 9.95 -5.19
N PHE A 143 -9.93 9.93 -5.44
CA PHE A 143 -9.03 11.09 -5.28
C PHE A 143 -8.97 11.97 -6.53
N ASN A 144 -9.74 11.66 -7.57
CA ASN A 144 -9.80 12.48 -8.78
C ASN A 144 -10.72 13.70 -8.55
N PRO A 145 -10.21 14.94 -8.68
CA PRO A 145 -11.00 16.15 -8.48
C PRO A 145 -12.16 16.32 -9.46
N GLU A 146 -12.20 15.59 -10.59
CA GLU A 146 -13.33 15.57 -11.53
C GLU A 146 -14.65 15.12 -10.86
N TYR A 147 -14.58 14.32 -9.79
CA TYR A 147 -15.77 13.85 -9.05
C TYR A 147 -16.28 14.87 -8.01
N GLY A 148 -15.69 16.08 -7.95
CA GLY A 148 -16.15 17.22 -7.17
C GLY A 148 -15.39 17.47 -5.86
N THR A 149 -15.30 18.73 -5.45
CA THR A 149 -14.47 19.18 -4.30
C THR A 149 -15.00 18.71 -2.93
N GLU A 150 -16.32 18.63 -2.75
CA GLU A 150 -16.92 18.11 -1.52
C GLU A 150 -16.73 16.59 -1.38
N SER A 151 -16.82 15.86 -2.50
CA SER A 151 -16.51 14.44 -2.57
C SER A 151 -15.04 14.20 -2.21
N LEU A 152 -14.12 14.97 -2.82
CA LEU A 152 -12.69 14.88 -2.53
C LEU A 152 -12.36 15.21 -1.08
N LYS A 153 -13.00 16.23 -0.49
CA LYS A 153 -12.80 16.55 0.92
C LYS A 153 -13.17 15.36 1.82
N ARG A 154 -14.32 14.72 1.58
CA ARG A 154 -14.75 13.54 2.33
C ARG A 154 -13.81 12.35 2.12
N VAL A 155 -13.29 12.19 0.91
CA VAL A 155 -12.28 11.17 0.57
C VAL A 155 -11.00 11.42 1.37
N LEU A 156 -10.50 12.65 1.41
CA LEU A 156 -9.30 12.99 2.20
C LEU A 156 -9.54 12.85 3.71
N GLU A 157 -10.74 13.13 4.21
CA GLU A 157 -11.11 12.89 5.60
C GLU A 157 -11.16 11.38 5.94
N THR A 158 -11.56 10.54 4.98
CA THR A 158 -11.73 9.09 5.19
C THR A 158 -10.42 8.31 4.96
N TRP A 159 -9.71 8.64 3.88
CA TRP A 159 -8.58 7.86 3.37
C TRP A 159 -7.31 8.70 3.14
N GLY A 160 -7.32 10.01 3.37
CA GLY A 160 -6.11 10.83 3.31
C GLY A 160 -5.04 10.40 4.33
N GLN A 161 -5.44 9.63 5.35
CA GLN A 161 -4.56 9.01 6.34
C GLN A 161 -3.51 8.06 5.73
N TYR A 162 -3.77 7.48 4.55
CA TYR A 162 -2.81 6.65 3.82
C TYR A 162 -1.73 7.46 3.09
N GLY A 163 -1.78 8.79 3.18
CA GLY A 163 -0.80 9.70 2.58
C GLY A 163 -1.07 10.05 1.12
N PHE A 164 -2.22 9.64 0.56
CA PHE A 164 -2.65 10.02 -0.79
C PHE A 164 -3.44 11.32 -0.76
N MET A 165 -3.02 12.30 -1.54
CA MET A 165 -3.76 13.56 -1.71
C MET A 165 -4.38 13.68 -3.11
N THR A 166 -3.91 12.87 -4.05
CA THR A 166 -4.33 12.87 -5.46
C THR A 166 -4.46 11.44 -5.98
N HIS A 167 -5.24 11.24 -7.06
CA HIS A 167 -5.31 9.92 -7.70
C HIS A 167 -3.94 9.44 -8.18
N THR A 168 -3.07 10.36 -8.63
CA THR A 168 -1.74 10.01 -9.15
C THR A 168 -0.84 9.50 -8.04
N GLU A 169 -0.87 10.14 -6.87
CA GLU A 169 -0.15 9.66 -5.69
C GLU A 169 -0.70 8.32 -5.21
N CYS A 170 -2.02 8.11 -5.27
CA CYS A 170 -2.64 6.83 -4.95
C CYS A 170 -2.11 5.71 -5.84
N TYR A 171 -2.15 5.87 -7.18
CA TYR A 171 -1.60 4.88 -8.10
C TYR A 171 -0.10 4.65 -7.88
N ALA A 172 0.67 5.71 -7.65
CA ALA A 172 2.09 5.59 -7.37
C ALA A 172 2.39 4.84 -6.05
N GLY A 173 1.46 4.88 -5.08
CA GLY A 173 1.52 4.12 -3.83
C GLY A 173 1.28 2.63 -3.98
N HIS A 174 0.70 2.20 -5.11
CA HIS A 174 0.41 0.80 -5.40
C HIS A 174 1.53 0.14 -6.22
N THR A 175 1.56 -1.20 -6.18
CA THR A 175 2.35 -2.00 -7.11
C THR A 175 1.86 -1.72 -8.52
N LYS A 176 2.73 -1.95 -9.48
CA LYS A 176 2.39 -1.75 -10.89
C LYS A 176 1.16 -2.56 -11.26
N LYS A 177 0.31 -1.99 -12.11
CA LYS A 177 -0.86 -2.68 -12.66
C LYS A 177 -0.41 -3.81 -13.58
N PRO A 178 -1.06 -4.99 -13.56
CA PRO A 178 -0.75 -6.06 -14.50
C PRO A 178 -0.83 -5.61 -15.96
N TRP A 179 0.08 -6.11 -16.80
CA TRP A 179 0.02 -5.87 -18.24
C TRP A 179 -1.10 -6.69 -18.87
N VAL A 180 -1.97 -6.04 -19.64
CA VAL A 180 -3.06 -6.70 -20.36
C VAL A 180 -2.73 -6.78 -21.84
N GLU A 181 -2.63 -7.99 -22.37
CA GLU A 181 -2.45 -8.21 -23.80
C GLU A 181 -3.71 -7.83 -24.60
N TRP A 182 -3.49 -7.30 -25.80
CA TRP A 182 -4.57 -7.07 -26.75
C TRP A 182 -5.22 -8.41 -27.14
N LYS A 183 -6.55 -8.48 -27.05
CA LYS A 183 -7.31 -9.68 -27.40
C LYS A 183 -7.65 -9.73 -28.90
N ASP A 184 -8.57 -8.87 -29.30
CA ASP A 184 -9.07 -8.79 -30.68
C ASP A 184 -9.76 -7.44 -30.94
N TYR A 185 -9.95 -7.14 -32.22
CA TYR A 185 -10.55 -5.87 -32.65
C TYR A 185 -12.02 -5.73 -32.20
N GLY A 186 -12.79 -6.81 -32.16
CA GLY A 186 -14.19 -6.78 -31.76
C GLY A 186 -14.33 -6.40 -30.29
N SER A 187 -13.58 -7.08 -29.42
CA SER A 187 -13.50 -6.78 -27.98
C SER A 187 -13.08 -5.32 -27.73
N CYS A 188 -12.10 -4.83 -28.48
CA CYS A 188 -11.67 -3.43 -28.35
C CYS A 188 -12.71 -2.44 -28.88
N HIS A 189 -13.37 -2.76 -30.00
CA HIS A 189 -14.41 -1.92 -30.58
C HIS A 189 -15.58 -1.72 -29.61
N ASP A 190 -15.99 -2.77 -28.90
CA ASP A 190 -17.10 -2.72 -27.96
C ASP A 190 -16.81 -1.78 -26.76
N VAL A 191 -15.55 -1.70 -26.32
CA VAL A 191 -15.14 -0.84 -25.18
C VAL A 191 -14.69 0.56 -25.61
N ALA A 192 -14.11 0.74 -26.80
CA ALA A 192 -13.53 2.02 -27.22
C ALA A 192 -14.57 3.12 -27.46
N TYR A 193 -15.81 2.77 -27.74
CA TYR A 193 -16.90 3.71 -27.97
C TYR A 193 -17.84 3.89 -26.76
N SER A 194 -17.54 3.24 -25.65
CA SER A 194 -18.30 3.38 -24.40
C SER A 194 -17.54 4.21 -23.36
N VAL A 195 -18.27 4.86 -22.45
CA VAL A 195 -17.66 5.52 -21.29
C VAL A 195 -17.32 4.43 -20.27
N VAL A 196 -16.15 3.82 -20.43
CA VAL A 196 -15.68 2.73 -19.59
C VAL A 196 -14.52 3.16 -18.69
N SER A 197 -14.36 2.45 -17.58
CA SER A 197 -13.18 2.56 -16.73
C SER A 197 -11.92 2.18 -17.52
N ARG A 198 -10.74 2.62 -17.06
CA ARG A 198 -9.45 2.23 -17.65
C ARG A 198 -9.31 0.71 -17.62
N GLU A 199 -9.62 0.04 -16.52
CA GLU A 199 -9.60 -1.42 -16.41
C GLU A 199 -10.42 -2.10 -17.51
N LYS A 200 -11.63 -1.60 -17.79
CA LYS A 200 -12.46 -2.16 -18.86
C LYS A 200 -11.91 -1.87 -20.25
N TYR A 201 -11.35 -0.67 -20.45
CA TYR A 201 -10.69 -0.34 -21.70
C TYR A 201 -9.50 -1.27 -21.94
N GLU A 202 -8.61 -1.42 -20.97
CA GLU A 202 -7.44 -2.29 -21.06
C GLU A 202 -7.85 -3.77 -21.18
N ALA A 203 -8.89 -4.23 -20.49
CA ALA A 203 -9.41 -5.59 -20.61
C ALA A 203 -9.93 -5.94 -22.03
N GLY A 204 -10.39 -4.94 -22.78
CA GLY A 204 -10.88 -5.10 -24.16
C GLY A 204 -9.84 -4.77 -25.24
N CYS A 205 -9.04 -3.72 -25.03
CA CYS A 205 -8.09 -3.18 -26.01
C CYS A 205 -6.61 -3.44 -25.68
N GLY A 206 -6.28 -3.98 -24.53
CA GLY A 206 -4.90 -4.15 -24.05
C GLY A 206 -4.25 -2.85 -23.59
N THR A 207 -3.20 -3.00 -22.78
CA THR A 207 -2.43 -1.91 -22.18
C THR A 207 -1.75 -1.03 -23.22
N GLU A 208 -1.18 -1.61 -24.27
CA GLU A 208 -0.49 -0.84 -25.31
C GLU A 208 -1.43 0.14 -26.01
N THR A 209 -2.62 -0.33 -26.40
CA THR A 209 -3.64 0.51 -27.06
C THR A 209 -4.14 1.61 -26.13
N PHE A 210 -4.34 1.31 -24.84
CA PHE A 210 -4.70 2.32 -23.85
C PHE A 210 -3.62 3.38 -23.70
N CYS A 211 -2.36 2.97 -23.54
CA CYS A 211 -1.25 3.90 -23.37
C CYS A 211 -0.99 4.74 -24.63
N ASP A 212 -1.29 4.23 -25.84
CA ASP A 212 -1.19 5.02 -27.07
C ASP A 212 -2.20 6.18 -27.11
N LEU A 213 -3.27 6.19 -26.30
CA LEU A 213 -4.17 7.35 -26.17
C LEU A 213 -3.45 8.62 -25.68
N PHE A 214 -2.30 8.45 -25.02
CA PHE A 214 -1.44 9.54 -24.55
C PHE A 214 -0.38 9.97 -25.58
N ASN A 215 -0.49 9.47 -26.81
CA ASN A 215 0.38 9.85 -27.91
C ASN A 215 -0.05 11.22 -28.47
N PRO A 216 0.84 12.23 -28.50
CA PRO A 216 0.52 13.56 -29.02
C PRO A 216 0.01 13.58 -30.46
N LYS A 217 0.27 12.51 -31.22
CA LYS A 217 -0.22 12.35 -32.60
C LYS A 217 -1.76 12.30 -32.70
N HIS A 218 -2.48 11.96 -31.62
CA HIS A 218 -3.94 11.88 -31.60
C HIS A 218 -4.66 13.20 -31.32
N GLY A 219 -3.92 14.30 -31.16
CA GLY A 219 -4.44 15.66 -31.00
C GLY A 219 -4.49 16.14 -29.53
N THR A 220 -4.36 17.45 -29.35
CA THR A 220 -4.14 18.08 -28.04
C THR A 220 -5.35 18.06 -27.11
N ASP A 221 -6.56 18.20 -27.63
CA ASP A 221 -7.77 18.26 -26.81
C ASP A 221 -8.18 16.89 -26.27
N SER A 222 -7.97 15.84 -27.06
CA SER A 222 -8.14 14.45 -26.62
C SER A 222 -7.06 14.08 -25.60
N LEU A 223 -5.79 14.42 -25.86
CA LEU A 223 -4.71 14.20 -24.92
C LEU A 223 -4.97 14.89 -23.58
N LYS A 224 -5.38 16.16 -23.60
CA LYS A 224 -5.69 16.91 -22.37
C LYS A 224 -6.76 16.21 -21.53
N ARG A 225 -7.87 15.79 -22.14
CA ARG A 225 -8.95 15.07 -21.42
C ARG A 225 -8.47 13.74 -20.85
N MET A 226 -7.67 12.99 -21.61
CA MET A 226 -7.12 11.72 -21.14
C MET A 226 -6.14 11.94 -19.98
N THR A 227 -5.27 12.94 -20.07
CA THR A 227 -4.35 13.32 -18.99
C THR A 227 -5.10 13.80 -17.74
N GLU A 228 -6.14 14.61 -17.90
CA GLU A 228 -6.98 15.06 -16.77
C GLU A 228 -7.71 13.88 -16.09
N ARG A 229 -8.23 12.94 -16.90
CA ARG A 229 -8.96 11.77 -16.39
C ARG A 229 -8.07 10.73 -15.72
N TYR A 230 -6.98 10.32 -16.38
CA TYR A 230 -6.18 9.17 -15.98
C TYR A 230 -4.80 9.54 -15.41
N GLY A 231 -4.43 10.82 -15.42
CA GLY A 231 -3.22 11.32 -14.79
C GLY A 231 -1.92 11.13 -15.58
N TYR A 232 -1.95 10.53 -16.77
CA TYR A 232 -0.75 10.33 -17.58
C TYR A 232 -0.48 11.51 -18.51
N ALA A 233 0.72 12.07 -18.43
CA ALA A 233 1.17 13.12 -19.34
C ALA A 233 1.70 12.54 -20.67
N THR A 234 2.25 11.33 -20.64
CA THR A 234 2.87 10.68 -21.81
C THR A 234 2.60 9.18 -21.86
N VAL A 235 2.80 8.59 -23.05
CA VAL A 235 2.80 7.12 -23.25
C VAL A 235 3.80 6.43 -22.31
N ALA A 236 4.97 7.03 -22.09
CA ALA A 236 6.00 6.46 -21.23
C ALA A 236 5.56 6.41 -19.76
N ASP A 237 4.86 7.44 -19.28
CA ASP A 237 4.32 7.47 -17.92
C ASP A 237 3.26 6.38 -17.73
N CYS A 238 2.38 6.20 -18.73
CA CYS A 238 1.38 5.13 -18.72
C CYS A 238 2.03 3.73 -18.69
N ILE A 239 3.02 3.47 -19.55
CA ILE A 239 3.73 2.18 -19.56
C ILE A 239 4.50 1.95 -18.25
N ALA A 240 5.08 3.00 -17.66
CA ALA A 240 5.83 2.89 -16.41
C ALA A 240 4.96 2.47 -15.21
N ASP A 241 3.66 2.75 -15.25
CA ASP A 241 2.67 2.34 -14.24
C ASP A 241 2.26 0.86 -14.33
N HIS A 242 2.59 0.20 -15.44
CA HIS A 242 2.30 -1.21 -15.65
C HIS A 242 3.49 -2.11 -15.33
N GLU A 243 3.20 -3.38 -15.06
CA GLU A 243 4.18 -4.44 -15.06
C GLU A 243 4.86 -4.52 -16.44
N PRO A 244 6.11 -5.01 -16.52
CA PRO A 244 6.78 -5.17 -17.80
C PRO A 244 5.91 -5.99 -18.77
N GLN A 245 5.86 -5.53 -20.02
CA GLN A 245 5.25 -6.31 -21.09
C GLN A 245 5.90 -7.72 -21.14
N PRO A 246 5.09 -8.79 -21.20
CA PRO A 246 5.58 -10.17 -21.25
C PRO A 246 6.33 -10.51 -22.54
#